data_AF-A0A398CDN8-F1
#
_entry.id   AF-A0A398CDN8-F1
#
_cell.length_a   1.000
_cell.length_b   1.000
_cell.length_c   1.000
_cell.angle_alpha   90.00
_cell.angle_beta   90.00
_cell.angle_gamma   90.00
#
_symmetry.space_group_name_H-M   'P 1'
#
loop_
_entity.id
_entity.type
_entity.pdbx_description
1 polymer ?
#
loop_
_entity_poly.entity_id
_entity_poly.type
_entity_poly.pdbx_seq_one_letter_code
_entity_poly.pdbx_strand_id
1 'polypeptide(L)'
;MSALRTLRTWGAACALAALLAACASVGTLAPGATREQVHSRWGEPRASYALPDGQRLFYRRKPGELQRLDFDAAGRLTAMEQVFTAARFRALAQGHWDAAEVQRSFGPPERRVAAGENQEEGGSVWVYSWLDFGTWRLARVRMNGAGAVQGVEFTDDPLADDRYR
;
A
#
# COMPACT_ATOMS: atom_id res chain seq x y z
N MET A 1 55.77 -18.73 -16.05
CA MET A 1 54.98 -18.99 -14.82
C MET A 1 54.14 -17.75 -14.43
N SER A 2 53.27 -17.23 -15.31
CA SER A 2 52.51 -15.99 -15.03
C SER A 2 51.02 -16.02 -15.35
N ALA A 3 50.49 -17.07 -15.98
CA ALA A 3 49.08 -17.13 -16.41
C ALA A 3 48.11 -17.63 -15.31
N LEU A 4 48.60 -18.30 -14.26
CA LEU A 4 47.73 -18.85 -13.20
C LEU A 4 47.38 -17.85 -12.08
N ARG A 5 48.06 -16.69 -11.99
CA ARG A 5 47.79 -15.68 -10.95
C ARG A 5 46.61 -14.77 -11.31
N THR A 6 46.38 -14.50 -12.58
CA THR A 6 45.32 -13.61 -13.07
C THR A 6 43.94 -14.27 -13.06
N LEU A 7 43.83 -15.58 -13.25
CA LEU A 7 42.53 -16.27 -13.14
C LEU A 7 41.99 -16.31 -11.69
N ARG A 8 42.88 -16.32 -10.69
CA ARG A 8 42.50 -16.37 -9.27
C ARG A 8 42.00 -15.04 -8.71
N THR A 9 42.43 -13.92 -9.29
CA THR A 9 41.99 -12.58 -8.87
C THR A 9 40.61 -12.21 -9.43
N TRP A 10 40.25 -12.74 -10.61
CA TRP A 10 38.96 -12.46 -11.24
C TRP A 10 37.80 -13.20 -10.56
N GLY A 11 37.99 -14.45 -10.15
CA GLY A 11 36.98 -15.19 -9.40
C GLY A 11 36.66 -14.59 -8.02
N ALA A 12 37.68 -14.04 -7.34
CA ALA A 12 37.50 -13.38 -6.05
C ALA A 12 36.74 -12.03 -6.17
N ALA A 13 36.96 -11.28 -7.26
CA ALA A 13 36.28 -10.01 -7.49
C ALA A 13 34.77 -10.20 -7.78
N CYS A 14 34.39 -11.21 -8.57
CA CYS A 14 32.98 -11.51 -8.85
C CYS A 14 32.23 -12.01 -7.61
N ALA A 15 32.86 -12.85 -6.79
CA ALA A 15 32.25 -13.34 -5.55
C ALA A 15 32.05 -12.22 -4.52
N LEU A 16 33.00 -11.28 -4.42
CA LEU A 16 32.91 -10.14 -3.51
C LEU A 16 31.82 -9.14 -3.96
N ALA A 17 31.67 -8.91 -5.27
CA ALA A 17 30.60 -8.07 -5.81
C ALA A 17 29.20 -8.66 -5.55
N ALA A 18 29.03 -9.99 -5.64
CA ALA A 18 27.78 -10.66 -5.31
C ALA A 18 27.45 -10.59 -3.80
N LEU A 19 28.46 -10.69 -2.93
CA LEU A 19 28.32 -10.55 -1.47
C LEU A 19 27.97 -9.10 -1.05
N LEU A 20 28.50 -8.10 -1.75
CA LEU A 20 28.20 -6.68 -1.50
C LEU A 20 26.77 -6.30 -1.95
N ALA A 21 26.30 -6.84 -3.08
CA ALA A 21 24.92 -6.63 -3.54
C ALA A 21 23.88 -7.30 -2.61
N ALA A 22 24.23 -8.42 -1.97
CA ALA A 22 23.37 -9.09 -1.00
C ALA A 22 23.13 -8.23 0.25
N CYS A 23 24.15 -7.54 0.77
CA CYS A 23 24.02 -6.69 1.95
C CYS A 23 23.25 -5.38 1.71
N ALA A 24 23.23 -4.85 0.48
CA ALA A 24 22.46 -3.64 0.16
C ALA A 24 20.94 -3.91 -0.01
N SER A 25 20.51 -5.18 -0.03
CA SER A 25 19.11 -5.58 -0.28
C SER A 25 18.27 -5.79 0.98
N VAL A 26 18.86 -5.61 2.16
CA VAL A 26 18.21 -5.80 3.46
C VAL A 26 17.32 -4.59 3.77
N GLY A 27 16.16 -4.51 3.12
CA GLY A 27 15.12 -3.52 3.46
C GLY A 27 14.22 -3.14 2.30
N THR A 28 14.75 -3.08 1.08
CA THR A 28 14.02 -2.60 -0.10
C THR A 28 13.56 -3.78 -0.95
N LEU A 29 12.27 -3.80 -1.32
CA LEU A 29 11.75 -4.72 -2.32
C LEU A 29 12.18 -4.22 -3.71
N ALA A 30 12.93 -5.04 -4.44
CA ALA A 30 13.33 -4.71 -5.79
C ALA A 30 12.18 -4.95 -6.78
N PRO A 31 12.09 -4.17 -7.88
CA PRO A 31 11.24 -4.53 -9.01
C PRO A 31 11.51 -5.98 -9.44
N GLY A 32 10.44 -6.72 -9.73
CA GLY A 32 10.50 -8.13 -10.06
C GLY A 32 10.62 -9.09 -8.87
N ALA A 33 10.61 -8.62 -7.62
CA ALA A 33 10.53 -9.52 -6.45
C ALA A 33 9.28 -10.41 -6.53
N THR A 34 9.38 -11.68 -6.11
CA THR A 34 8.23 -12.58 -6.08
C THR A 34 7.31 -12.29 -4.90
N ARG A 35 6.04 -12.71 -5.00
CA ARG A 35 5.10 -12.66 -3.87
C ARG A 35 5.65 -13.36 -2.62
N GLU A 36 6.30 -14.51 -2.77
CA GLU A 36 6.90 -15.26 -1.67
C GLU A 36 8.06 -14.50 -1.00
N GLN A 37 8.87 -13.77 -1.79
CA GLN A 37 9.91 -12.91 -1.25
C GLN A 37 9.32 -11.72 -0.48
N VAL A 38 8.23 -11.14 -0.95
CA VAL A 38 7.51 -10.07 -0.24
C VAL A 38 6.91 -10.63 1.05
N HIS A 39 6.20 -11.75 0.96
CA HIS A 39 5.55 -12.41 2.09
C HIS A 39 6.55 -12.81 3.18
N SER A 40 7.69 -13.43 2.81
CA SER A 40 8.72 -13.81 3.78
C SER A 40 9.34 -12.61 4.52
N ARG A 41 9.35 -11.43 3.89
CA ARG A 41 9.89 -10.21 4.49
C ARG A 41 8.86 -9.42 5.28
N TRP A 42 7.62 -9.34 4.79
CA TRP A 42 6.60 -8.40 5.28
C TRP A 42 5.40 -9.10 5.94
N GLY A 43 5.33 -10.43 5.89
CA GLY A 43 4.23 -11.23 6.43
C GLY A 43 3.02 -11.28 5.51
N GLU A 44 1.85 -11.52 6.10
CA GLU A 44 0.58 -11.54 5.39
C GLU A 44 0.15 -10.11 4.98
N PRO A 45 -0.39 -9.92 3.76
CA PRO A 45 -0.98 -8.66 3.39
C PRO A 45 -2.27 -8.39 4.18
N ARG A 46 -2.56 -7.11 4.43
CA ARG A 46 -3.83 -6.67 5.02
C ARG A 46 -5.01 -6.99 4.11
N ALA A 47 -4.80 -6.93 2.79
CA ALA A 47 -5.80 -7.26 1.80
C ALA A 47 -5.15 -7.66 0.47
N SER A 48 -5.87 -8.48 -0.29
CA SER A 48 -5.50 -8.97 -1.60
C SER A 48 -6.68 -8.82 -2.55
N TYR A 49 -6.43 -8.29 -3.74
CA TYR A 49 -7.42 -8.14 -4.79
C TYR A 49 -6.86 -8.68 -6.10
N ALA A 50 -7.67 -9.42 -6.86
CA ALA A 50 -7.33 -9.79 -8.22
C ALA A 50 -7.36 -8.54 -9.13
N LEU A 51 -6.41 -8.46 -10.05
CA LEU A 51 -6.39 -7.51 -11.16
C LEU A 51 -6.53 -8.29 -12.48
N PRO A 52 -6.98 -7.65 -13.58
CA PRO A 52 -7.02 -8.31 -14.89
C PRO A 52 -5.69 -8.96 -15.28
N ASP A 53 -4.58 -8.27 -14.98
CA ASP A 53 -3.22 -8.69 -15.37
C ASP A 53 -2.38 -9.20 -14.19
N GLY A 54 -3.01 -9.57 -13.07
CA GLY A 54 -2.30 -10.11 -11.92
C GLY A 54 -2.99 -9.86 -10.59
N GLN A 55 -2.27 -9.30 -9.62
CA GLN A 55 -2.76 -9.18 -8.25
C GLN A 55 -2.26 -7.90 -7.57
N ARG A 56 -3.11 -7.34 -6.72
CA ARG A 56 -2.80 -6.20 -5.86
C ARG A 56 -2.83 -6.60 -4.41
N LEU A 57 -1.76 -6.31 -3.68
CA LEU A 57 -1.63 -6.54 -2.25
C LEU A 57 -1.49 -5.21 -1.51
N PHE A 58 -2.03 -5.15 -0.29
CA PHE A 58 -1.89 -4.00 0.60
C PHE A 58 -1.18 -4.38 1.88
N TYR A 59 -0.17 -3.61 2.26
CA TYR A 59 0.62 -3.82 3.47
C TYR A 59 0.64 -2.55 4.33
N ARG A 60 0.31 -2.70 5.62
CA ARG A 60 0.46 -1.63 6.61
C ARG A 60 1.76 -1.87 7.37
N ARG A 61 2.75 -1.02 7.17
CA ARG A 61 4.07 -1.14 7.83
C ARG A 61 4.19 -0.30 9.09
N LYS A 62 3.46 0.81 9.14
CA LYS A 62 3.31 1.66 10.33
C LYS A 62 1.91 2.27 10.30
N PRO A 63 1.41 2.75 11.45
CA PRO A 63 0.14 3.49 11.50
C PRO A 63 0.11 4.62 10.46
N GLY A 64 -1.07 4.93 9.93
CA GLY A 64 -1.27 6.07 9.02
C GLY A 64 -0.73 5.91 7.61
N GLU A 65 -0.16 4.75 7.31
CA GLU A 65 0.42 4.44 6.01
C GLU A 65 -0.08 3.10 5.47
N LEU A 66 -0.24 3.01 4.15
CA LEU A 66 -0.57 1.77 3.46
C LEU A 66 0.17 1.67 2.12
N GLN A 67 1.00 0.64 1.99
CA GLN A 67 1.71 0.34 0.75
C GLN A 67 0.84 -0.56 -0.13
N ARG A 68 0.61 -0.15 -1.38
CA ARG A 68 -0.03 -0.94 -2.43
C ARG A 68 1.05 -1.53 -3.32
N LEU A 69 1.07 -2.85 -3.45
CA LEU A 69 2.01 -3.58 -4.29
C LEU A 69 1.23 -4.29 -5.40
N ASP A 70 1.63 -4.05 -6.63
CA ASP A 70 1.04 -4.68 -7.82
C ASP A 70 1.99 -5.73 -8.36
N PHE A 71 1.45 -6.89 -8.69
CA PHE A 71 2.17 -8.03 -9.24
C PHE A 71 1.55 -8.38 -10.59
N ASP A 72 2.40 -8.76 -11.54
CA ASP A 72 1.95 -9.31 -12.82
C ASP A 72 1.40 -10.75 -12.67
N ALA A 73 0.91 -11.31 -13.76
CA ALA A 73 0.41 -12.68 -13.82
C ALA A 73 1.46 -13.75 -13.46
N ALA A 74 2.75 -13.44 -13.59
CA ALA A 74 3.86 -14.31 -13.17
C ALA A 74 4.21 -14.15 -11.67
N GLY A 75 3.48 -13.30 -10.94
CA GLY A 75 3.70 -13.05 -9.52
C GLY A 75 4.95 -12.21 -9.24
N ARG A 76 5.37 -11.36 -10.18
CA ARG A 76 6.53 -10.47 -10.05
C ARG A 76 6.07 -9.05 -9.76
N LEU A 77 6.70 -8.40 -8.78
CA LEU A 77 6.38 -7.04 -8.34
C LEU A 77 6.63 -6.05 -9.48
N THR A 78 5.61 -5.32 -9.90
CA THR A 78 5.69 -4.29 -10.96
C THR A 78 5.60 -2.87 -10.41
N ALA A 79 4.86 -2.66 -9.31
CA ALA A 79 4.73 -1.35 -8.68
C ALA A 79 4.59 -1.44 -7.16
N MET A 80 5.10 -0.43 -6.46
CA MET A 80 4.91 -0.24 -5.02
C MET A 80 4.63 1.24 -4.76
N GLU A 81 3.50 1.56 -4.13
CA GLU A 81 3.03 2.94 -3.92
C GLU A 81 2.43 3.14 -2.53
N GLN A 82 2.77 4.26 -1.87
CA GLN A 82 2.06 4.73 -0.67
C GLN A 82 0.73 5.38 -1.07
N VAL A 83 -0.39 4.79 -0.64
CA VAL A 83 -1.71 5.23 -1.10
C VAL A 83 -2.44 6.19 -0.15
N PHE A 84 -1.99 6.34 1.09
CA PHE A 84 -2.59 7.24 2.07
C PHE A 84 -1.95 8.62 2.01
N THR A 85 -2.36 9.41 1.02
CA THR A 85 -1.92 10.80 0.85
C THR A 85 -3.12 11.73 0.64
N ALA A 86 -2.98 12.99 1.07
CA ALA A 86 -4.03 13.99 0.91
C ALA A 86 -4.44 14.17 -0.56
N ALA A 87 -3.48 14.14 -1.49
CA ALA A 87 -3.75 14.26 -2.92
C ALA A 87 -4.61 13.10 -3.44
N ARG A 88 -4.29 11.85 -3.05
CA ARG A 88 -5.03 10.68 -3.51
C ARG A 88 -6.44 10.65 -2.92
N PHE A 89 -6.60 10.96 -1.63
CA PHE A 89 -7.94 11.04 -1.05
C PHE A 89 -8.77 12.16 -1.69
N ARG A 90 -8.18 13.32 -2.02
CA ARG A 90 -8.89 14.41 -2.73
C ARG A 90 -9.42 13.96 -4.10
N ALA A 91 -8.73 13.05 -4.79
CA ALA A 91 -9.18 12.52 -6.07
C ALA A 91 -10.53 11.75 -5.96
N LEU A 92 -10.90 11.26 -4.77
CA LEU A 92 -12.20 10.65 -4.54
C LEU A 92 -13.37 11.63 -4.71
N ALA A 93 -13.14 12.93 -4.55
CA ALA A 93 -14.17 13.96 -4.75
C ALA A 93 -14.37 14.36 -6.22
N GLN A 94 -13.44 13.98 -7.11
CA GLN A 94 -13.36 14.53 -8.47
C GLN A 94 -13.77 13.52 -9.54
N GLY A 95 -14.08 12.27 -9.15
CA GLY A 95 -14.39 11.19 -10.08
C GLY A 95 -15.63 10.42 -9.68
N HIS A 96 -16.06 9.53 -10.58
CA HIS A 96 -17.05 8.51 -10.28
C HIS A 96 -16.31 7.31 -9.72
N TRP A 97 -16.45 7.09 -8.41
CA TRP A 97 -15.83 5.97 -7.71
C TRP A 97 -16.91 5.08 -7.14
N ASP A 98 -16.75 3.77 -7.32
CA ASP A 98 -17.51 2.78 -6.56
C ASP A 98 -16.73 2.22 -5.36
N ALA A 99 -17.45 1.53 -4.48
CA ALA A 99 -16.90 0.89 -3.29
C ALA A 99 -15.74 -0.08 -3.60
N ALA A 100 -15.82 -0.83 -4.71
CA ALA A 100 -14.79 -1.78 -5.09
C ALA A 100 -13.53 -1.08 -5.61
N GLU A 101 -13.67 -0.01 -6.38
CA GLU A 101 -12.57 0.84 -6.86
C GLU A 101 -11.86 1.54 -5.72
N VAL A 102 -12.60 2.04 -4.73
CA VAL A 102 -12.02 2.61 -3.50
C VAL A 102 -11.19 1.54 -2.79
N GLN A 103 -11.71 0.34 -2.57
CA GLN A 103 -10.96 -0.75 -1.94
C GLN A 103 -9.74 -1.19 -2.76
N ARG A 104 -9.88 -1.30 -4.08
CA ARG A 104 -8.76 -1.62 -4.98
C ARG A 104 -7.71 -0.51 -5.02
N SER A 105 -8.01 0.70 -4.58
CA SER A 105 -7.07 1.84 -4.62
C SER A 105 -6.45 2.17 -3.27
N PHE A 106 -7.22 2.01 -2.18
CA PHE A 106 -6.87 2.41 -0.82
C PHE A 106 -6.89 1.24 0.17
N GLY A 107 -7.19 0.02 -0.27
CA GLY A 107 -7.39 -1.12 0.61
C GLY A 107 -8.67 -0.99 1.45
N PRO A 108 -8.87 -1.88 2.44
CA PRO A 108 -10.03 -1.80 3.32
C PRO A 108 -9.90 -0.59 4.27
N PRO A 109 -11.01 0.14 4.52
CA PRO A 109 -11.01 1.22 5.50
C PRO A 109 -10.74 0.69 6.90
N GLU A 110 -10.36 1.59 7.80
CA GLU A 110 -10.21 1.25 9.22
C GLU A 110 -11.56 1.03 9.88
N ARG A 111 -12.56 1.82 9.48
CA ARG A 111 -13.94 1.68 9.95
C ARG A 111 -14.94 1.88 8.82
N ARG A 112 -16.06 1.16 8.91
CA ARG A 112 -17.25 1.38 8.11
C ARG A 112 -18.39 1.71 9.07
N VAL A 113 -19.05 2.83 8.83
CA VAL A 113 -20.16 3.31 9.66
C VAL A 113 -21.38 3.41 8.75
N ALA A 114 -22.54 2.97 9.21
CA ALA A 114 -23.78 3.21 8.49
C ALA A 114 -24.03 4.73 8.39
N ALA A 115 -24.61 5.17 7.27
CA ALA A 115 -25.00 6.56 7.14
C ALA A 115 -26.09 6.90 8.19
N GLY A 116 -26.00 8.08 8.80
CA GLY A 116 -26.96 8.51 9.83
C GLY A 116 -28.31 8.93 9.23
N GLU A 117 -29.29 9.21 10.09
CA GLU A 117 -30.70 9.50 9.71
C GLU A 117 -30.86 10.64 8.69
N ASN A 118 -29.91 11.59 8.64
CA ASN A 118 -29.92 12.72 7.71
C ASN A 118 -29.15 12.46 6.39
N GLN A 119 -28.83 11.20 6.10
CA GLN A 119 -28.17 10.78 4.87
C GLN A 119 -29.06 9.78 4.12
N GLU A 120 -28.72 9.52 2.86
CA GLU A 120 -29.43 8.56 2.02
C GLU A 120 -29.53 7.18 2.70
N GLU A 121 -30.72 6.60 2.66
CA GLU A 121 -31.00 5.28 3.22
C GLU A 121 -30.07 4.22 2.59
N GLY A 122 -29.51 3.35 3.42
CA GLY A 122 -28.55 2.33 2.99
C GLY A 122 -27.14 2.86 2.68
N GLY A 123 -26.89 4.16 2.82
CA GLY A 123 -25.56 4.73 2.65
C GLY A 123 -24.54 4.28 3.71
N SER A 124 -23.27 4.57 3.47
CA SER A 124 -22.20 4.31 4.44
C SER A 124 -21.09 5.38 4.43
N VAL A 125 -20.36 5.48 5.53
CA VAL A 125 -19.16 6.30 5.67
C VAL A 125 -17.97 5.39 5.95
N TRP A 126 -16.99 5.41 5.07
CA TRP A 126 -15.74 4.69 5.23
C TRP A 126 -14.67 5.64 5.75
N VAL A 127 -13.97 5.21 6.80
CA VAL A 127 -12.99 6.05 7.49
C VAL A 127 -11.59 5.45 7.29
N TYR A 128 -10.70 6.27 6.76
CA TYR A 128 -9.27 6.01 6.70
C TYR A 128 -8.55 6.99 7.61
N SER A 129 -7.51 6.55 8.31
CA SER A 129 -6.63 7.43 9.07
C SER A 129 -5.27 7.51 8.41
N TRP A 130 -4.74 8.72 8.29
CA TRP A 130 -3.39 8.94 7.76
C TRP A 130 -2.67 10.04 8.54
N LEU A 131 -1.35 10.00 8.48
CA LEU A 131 -0.49 11.00 9.09
C LEU A 131 -0.10 12.03 8.03
N ASP A 132 -0.48 13.30 8.23
CA ASP A 132 -0.20 14.41 7.32
C ASP A 132 0.57 15.51 8.05
N PHE A 133 1.83 15.73 7.66
CA PHE A 133 2.72 16.72 8.30
C PHE A 133 2.74 16.66 9.84
N GLY A 134 2.67 15.45 10.41
CA GLY A 134 2.68 15.24 11.86
C GLY A 134 1.31 15.29 12.54
N THR A 135 0.25 15.62 11.80
CA THR A 135 -1.13 15.61 12.30
C THR A 135 -1.85 14.35 11.81
N TRP A 136 -2.47 13.63 12.75
CA TRP A 136 -3.36 12.53 12.42
C TRP A 136 -4.67 13.06 11.84
N ARG A 137 -5.02 12.60 10.64
CA ARG A 137 -6.23 13.02 9.92
C ARG A 137 -7.09 11.83 9.54
N LEU A 138 -8.40 12.06 9.49
CA LEU A 138 -9.41 11.12 9.04
C LEU A 138 -9.97 11.54 7.69
N ALA A 139 -9.99 10.60 6.74
CA ALA A 139 -10.67 10.75 5.46
C ALA A 139 -11.98 9.99 5.57
N ARG A 140 -13.09 10.73 5.58
CA ARG A 140 -14.44 10.20 5.72
C ARG A 140 -15.08 10.18 4.33
N VAL A 141 -15.05 9.02 3.69
CA VAL A 141 -15.58 8.80 2.35
C VAL A 141 -17.05 8.41 2.47
N ARG A 142 -17.96 9.29 2.06
CA ARG A 142 -19.40 9.04 2.08
C ARG A 142 -19.83 8.32 0.81
N MET A 143 -20.64 7.28 0.96
CA MET A 143 -21.17 6.46 -0.14
C MET A 143 -22.68 6.39 -0.04
N ASN A 144 -23.36 6.33 -1.19
CA ASN A 144 -24.80 6.08 -1.26
C ASN A 144 -25.13 4.58 -1.11
N GLY A 145 -26.41 4.23 -1.14
CA GLY A 145 -26.87 2.83 -1.00
C GLY A 145 -26.36 1.88 -2.09
N ALA A 146 -26.01 2.41 -3.27
CA ALA A 146 -25.38 1.65 -4.34
C ALA A 146 -23.86 1.51 -4.19
N GLY A 147 -23.25 2.13 -3.17
CA GLY A 147 -21.81 2.11 -2.93
C GLY A 147 -21.01 3.11 -3.78
N ALA A 148 -21.67 4.06 -4.45
CA ALA A 148 -21.01 5.13 -5.18
C ALA A 148 -20.58 6.27 -4.23
N VAL A 149 -19.37 6.79 -4.41
CA VAL A 149 -18.82 7.88 -3.61
C VAL A 149 -19.60 9.18 -3.87
N GLN A 150 -20.07 9.79 -2.79
CA GLN A 150 -20.80 11.07 -2.78
C GLN A 150 -19.92 12.23 -2.30
N GLY A 151 -18.73 11.94 -1.78
CA GLY A 151 -17.76 12.94 -1.36
C GLY A 151 -16.78 12.40 -0.31
N VAL A 152 -15.76 13.22 -0.03
CA VAL A 152 -14.79 12.97 1.03
C VAL A 152 -14.68 14.20 1.92
N GLU A 153 -14.70 13.97 3.22
CA GLU A 153 -14.47 15.00 4.24
C GLU A 153 -13.15 14.69 4.96
N PHE A 154 -12.37 15.73 5.25
CA PHE A 154 -11.15 15.64 6.03
C PHE A 154 -11.34 16.30 7.39
N THR A 155 -10.95 15.59 8.44
CA THR A 155 -10.97 16.07 9.83
C THR A 155 -9.68 15.66 10.52
N ASP A 156 -9.27 16.36 11.57
CA ASP A 156 -8.25 15.83 12.47
C ASP A 156 -8.82 14.61 13.22
N ASP A 157 -7.98 13.65 13.61
CA ASP A 157 -8.43 12.52 14.44
C ASP A 157 -8.42 12.94 15.92
N PRO A 158 -9.59 13.19 16.56
CA PRO A 158 -9.64 13.62 17.95
C PRO A 158 -9.15 12.54 18.92
N LEU A 159 -9.06 11.28 18.46
CA LEU A 159 -8.63 10.14 19.27
C LEU A 159 -7.23 9.66 18.87
N ALA A 160 -6.44 10.52 18.24
CA ALA A 160 -5.10 10.19 17.77
C ALA A 160 -4.17 9.72 18.91
N ASP A 161 -4.21 10.43 20.04
CA ASP A 161 -3.37 10.14 21.21
C ASP A 161 -3.64 8.75 21.79
N ASP A 162 -4.89 8.28 21.75
CA ASP A 162 -5.28 6.95 22.26
C ASP A 162 -5.00 5.83 21.24
N ARG A 163 -5.03 6.13 19.94
CA ARG A 163 -4.97 5.13 18.86
C ARG A 163 -3.56 4.83 18.37
N TYR A 164 -2.66 5.80 18.43
CA TYR A 164 -1.40 5.76 17.68
C TYR A 164 -0.15 6.02 18.53
N ARG A 165 -0.29 6.24 19.85
CA ARG A 165 0.84 6.25 20.78
C ARG A 165 1.29 4.85 21.17
#